data_AF-A0A5B0MC53-F1
#
_entry.id   AF-A0A5B0MC53-F1
#
_cell.length_a   1.000
_cell.length_b   1.000
_cell.length_c   1.000
_cell.angle_alpha   90.00
_cell.angle_beta   90.00
_cell.angle_gamma   90.00
#
_symmetry.space_group_name_H-M   'P 1'
#
loop_
_entity.id
_entity.type
_entity.pdbx_description
1 polymer ?
#
loop_
_entity_poly.entity_id
_entity_poly.type
_entity_poly.pdbx_seq_one_letter_code
_entity_poly.pdbx_strand_id
1 'polypeptide(L)'
;MKLVRDEAKLPFVSSLLDKSSNLLGGFQRQVLEAHAKNYFPKNNLQVENYVKSLNTDKKGYESGKKDPIMESELPWKNAYFYHEGPHVWAWIYTMKLGISQAVYQEIVDYKKEDISRFIRSLASALHPPMSSKDFASIDELTEPNSSNSFKEFSHLLWCVNSKFLRILNPTDEEYYQEQSSMLEWVLDLVSGSSSQTKDNYVQSLIIKALSARYTYPTHSIIQPWNEILVESVCPNQIFMAEAVVKVMQSYYEPKINLPNSNLQAHKKKIMTKWEVLFPHHFIFNIALAKIQLWDSGTTAHKKSFKVLQKRIQDIKFFPWHNIQEPHTGLNTMKKIRTNGPFSLEKHMNIDQYVKEIPKKDHLHNQENEVGNIPNEFDIQIENVLDSVPEATWGVISVLTRNYNKFMKSSSVRGTSINSHTIQWMASQHETPQNGLNSYPRLMEITVFVQEVRAILNIILKLNFRLMLSLGLHPEDDLFLDEQSRVHNEFHSLLTCSDNPQTNSFYNNISSKSKSMIKHPTQQRILEALNFDPRGNEDQKLKMMTRAAVQVIIAYYFKSNTGKFLQVFPNESIFISSLVRITKRTGERFLHEYFMLNGFKEMANLKLFPWRNYFLKTSNNLIILKRLIQSQRGC
;
A
#
# COMPACT_ATOMS: atom_id res chain seq x y z
N MET A 1 24.68 -0.25 -64.57
CA MET A 1 24.61 -1.73 -64.49
C MET A 1 23.38 -2.06 -63.65
N LYS A 2 22.18 -2.36 -64.14
CA LYS A 2 21.68 -3.25 -65.21
C LYS A 2 22.17 -4.70 -65.11
N LEU A 3 21.17 -5.60 -65.10
CA LEU A 3 21.16 -7.05 -65.40
C LEU A 3 21.44 -7.99 -64.20
N VAL A 4 20.78 -9.13 -64.01
CA VAL A 4 19.52 -9.69 -64.56
C VAL A 4 19.14 -10.92 -63.71
N ARG A 5 17.84 -11.24 -63.72
CA ARG A 5 17.19 -12.49 -63.28
C ARG A 5 17.87 -13.73 -63.87
N ASP A 6 17.87 -14.85 -63.16
CA ASP A 6 17.54 -16.13 -63.81
C ASP A 6 16.73 -17.04 -62.87
N GLU A 7 15.60 -17.49 -63.40
CA GLU A 7 14.71 -18.51 -62.86
C GLU A 7 15.24 -19.90 -63.26
N ALA A 8 15.20 -20.86 -62.34
CA ALA A 8 15.12 -22.27 -62.68
C ALA A 8 14.06 -22.95 -61.80
N LYS A 9 12.95 -23.32 -62.44
CA LYS A 9 11.86 -24.16 -61.89
C LYS A 9 12.33 -25.61 -61.78
N LEU A 10 11.94 -26.31 -60.71
CA LEU A 10 11.59 -27.74 -60.75
C LEU A 10 10.63 -28.08 -59.56
N PRO A 11 9.63 -28.98 -59.74
CA PRO A 11 8.47 -29.12 -58.86
C PRO A 11 8.59 -30.33 -57.93
N PHE A 12 8.71 -30.14 -56.61
CA PHE A 12 8.68 -31.27 -55.66
C PHE A 12 8.39 -30.83 -54.21
N VAL A 13 7.24 -30.19 -53.92
CA VAL A 13 6.89 -29.82 -52.52
C VAL A 13 5.44 -30.10 -52.11
N SER A 14 4.52 -30.45 -53.01
CA SER A 14 3.11 -30.64 -52.61
C SER A 14 2.80 -31.95 -51.86
N SER A 15 3.71 -32.94 -51.81
CA SER A 15 3.45 -34.22 -51.13
C SER A 15 4.11 -34.40 -49.75
N LEU A 16 4.92 -33.43 -49.30
CA LEU A 16 5.62 -33.50 -48.01
C LEU A 16 4.94 -32.67 -46.90
N LEU A 17 4.07 -31.71 -47.24
CA LEU A 17 3.37 -30.89 -46.26
C LEU A 17 2.16 -31.60 -45.61
N ASP A 18 1.54 -32.57 -46.29
CA ASP A 18 0.40 -33.33 -45.75
C ASP A 18 0.79 -34.44 -44.76
N LYS A 19 2.07 -34.85 -44.73
CA LYS A 19 2.56 -35.80 -43.71
C LYS A 19 3.09 -35.11 -42.45
N SER A 20 3.46 -33.82 -42.51
CA SER A 20 3.92 -33.05 -41.34
C SER A 20 2.79 -32.55 -40.43
N SER A 21 1.58 -32.33 -40.96
CA SER A 21 0.43 -31.84 -40.20
C SER A 21 -0.16 -32.90 -39.26
N ASN A 22 -0.14 -34.17 -39.66
CA ASN A 22 -0.65 -35.28 -38.84
C ASN A 22 0.31 -35.70 -37.71
N LEU A 23 1.62 -35.49 -37.88
CA LEU A 23 2.62 -35.76 -36.83
C LEU A 23 2.67 -34.64 -35.77
N LEU A 24 2.48 -33.37 -36.16
CA LEU A 24 2.41 -32.25 -35.21
C LEU A 24 1.18 -32.32 -34.30
N GLY A 25 0.03 -32.77 -34.84
CA GLY A 25 -1.21 -32.93 -34.06
C GLY A 25 -1.10 -34.01 -32.98
N GLY A 26 -0.38 -35.11 -33.25
CA GLY A 26 -0.13 -36.17 -32.26
C GLY A 26 0.79 -35.72 -31.12
N PHE A 27 1.83 -34.93 -31.44
CA PHE A 27 2.80 -34.45 -30.45
C PHE A 27 2.21 -33.35 -29.56
N GLN A 28 1.42 -32.41 -30.11
CA GLN A 28 0.71 -31.41 -29.30
C GLN A 28 -0.32 -32.06 -28.36
N ARG A 29 -0.97 -33.15 -28.79
CA ARG A 29 -1.93 -33.89 -27.96
C ARG A 29 -1.27 -34.60 -26.79
N GLN A 30 -0.12 -35.24 -27.02
CA GLN A 30 0.65 -35.89 -25.95
C GLN A 30 1.24 -34.88 -24.96
N VAL A 31 1.67 -33.70 -25.41
CA VAL A 31 2.17 -32.64 -24.53
C VAL A 31 1.04 -32.02 -23.70
N LEU A 32 -0.14 -31.79 -24.27
CA LEU A 32 -1.32 -31.30 -23.55
C LEU A 32 -1.86 -32.34 -22.55
N GLU A 33 -1.86 -33.62 -22.89
CA GLU A 33 -2.27 -34.70 -21.98
C GLU A 33 -1.27 -34.90 -20.82
N ALA A 34 0.03 -34.77 -21.08
CA ALA A 34 1.06 -34.77 -20.05
C ALA A 34 0.96 -33.54 -19.12
N HIS A 35 0.62 -32.37 -19.68
CA HIS A 35 0.42 -31.15 -18.90
C HIS A 35 -0.86 -31.20 -18.06
N ALA A 36 -1.95 -31.82 -18.56
CA ALA A 36 -3.20 -31.99 -17.84
C ALA A 36 -3.08 -32.99 -16.68
N LYS A 37 -2.31 -34.09 -16.84
CA LYS A 37 -2.06 -35.07 -15.78
C LYS A 37 -1.24 -34.52 -14.60
N ASN A 38 -0.44 -33.48 -14.82
CA ASN A 38 0.35 -32.83 -13.77
C ASN A 38 -0.44 -31.82 -12.91
N TYR A 39 -1.58 -31.32 -13.41
CA TYR A 39 -2.35 -30.27 -12.72
C TYR A 39 -3.65 -30.76 -12.06
N PHE A 40 -4.13 -31.97 -12.40
CA PHE A 40 -5.36 -32.54 -11.82
C PHE A 40 -5.13 -33.98 -11.32
N PRO A 41 -4.50 -34.17 -10.14
CA PRO A 41 -4.46 -35.48 -9.53
C PRO A 41 -5.82 -35.76 -8.90
N LYS A 42 -6.56 -36.71 -9.49
CA LYS A 42 -7.83 -37.31 -9.03
C LYS A 42 -9.11 -36.55 -9.44
N ASN A 43 -9.55 -36.74 -10.68
CA ASN A 43 -10.95 -37.04 -11.04
C ASN A 43 -11.08 -37.23 -12.57
N ASN A 44 -11.06 -38.48 -13.03
CA ASN A 44 -11.03 -38.83 -14.47
C ASN A 44 -12.31 -38.47 -15.26
N LEU A 45 -13.43 -38.15 -14.60
CA LEU A 45 -14.69 -37.83 -15.30
C LEU A 45 -14.72 -36.42 -15.93
N GLN A 46 -13.95 -35.45 -15.43
CA GLN A 46 -13.99 -34.08 -15.97
C GLN A 46 -13.15 -33.91 -17.25
N VAL A 47 -12.13 -34.73 -17.45
CA VAL A 47 -11.25 -34.69 -18.62
C VAL A 47 -11.96 -35.24 -19.87
N GLU A 48 -12.76 -36.31 -19.73
CA GLU A 48 -13.54 -36.86 -20.86
C GLU A 48 -14.62 -35.88 -21.36
N ASN A 49 -15.26 -35.13 -20.47
CA ASN A 49 -16.26 -34.13 -20.85
C ASN A 49 -15.63 -32.92 -21.55
N TYR A 50 -14.43 -32.51 -21.13
CA TYR A 50 -13.68 -31.43 -21.76
C TYR A 50 -13.23 -31.81 -23.18
N VAL A 51 -12.73 -33.04 -23.38
CA VAL A 51 -12.32 -33.54 -24.70
C VAL A 51 -13.51 -33.78 -25.63
N LYS A 52 -14.70 -34.13 -25.11
CA LYS A 52 -15.94 -34.21 -25.91
C LYS A 52 -16.42 -32.83 -26.38
N SER A 53 -16.29 -31.78 -25.56
CA SER A 53 -16.71 -30.42 -25.93
C SER A 53 -15.87 -29.78 -27.06
N LEU A 54 -14.61 -30.19 -27.20
CA LEU A 54 -13.71 -29.69 -28.25
C LEU A 54 -13.95 -30.34 -29.62
N ASN A 55 -14.71 -31.43 -29.69
CA ASN A 55 -14.96 -32.18 -30.93
C ASN A 55 -16.32 -31.85 -31.59
N THR A 56 -17.18 -31.05 -30.96
CA THR A 56 -18.52 -30.72 -31.49
C THR A 56 -18.57 -29.50 -32.42
N ASP A 57 -17.52 -28.68 -32.50
CA ASP A 57 -17.53 -27.43 -33.30
C ASP A 57 -17.08 -27.57 -34.77
N LYS A 58 -17.16 -28.78 -35.34
CA LYS A 58 -16.92 -28.99 -36.78
C LYS A 58 -17.94 -29.93 -37.40
N LYS A 59 -19.17 -29.45 -37.63
CA LYS A 59 -20.06 -29.88 -38.74
C LYS A 59 -21.36 -29.05 -38.77
N GLY A 60 -21.66 -28.47 -39.93
CA GLY A 60 -23.05 -28.20 -40.36
C GLY A 60 -23.46 -26.74 -40.54
N TYR A 61 -23.16 -26.16 -41.70
CA TYR A 61 -24.06 -25.21 -42.36
C TYR A 61 -25.16 -26.03 -43.04
N GLU A 62 -26.44 -25.79 -42.73
CA GLU A 62 -27.57 -25.61 -43.67
C GLU A 62 -28.96 -25.79 -43.03
N SER A 63 -29.87 -24.94 -43.50
CA SER A 63 -31.35 -25.04 -43.51
C SER A 63 -32.19 -24.57 -42.30
N GLY A 64 -32.75 -23.38 -42.48
CA GLY A 64 -34.08 -22.86 -42.11
C GLY A 64 -34.98 -23.54 -41.07
N LYS A 65 -35.40 -22.74 -40.07
CA LYS A 65 -36.79 -22.29 -39.86
C LYS A 65 -36.81 -21.20 -38.79
N LYS A 66 -37.64 -20.17 -39.03
CA LYS A 66 -37.95 -19.09 -38.07
C LYS A 66 -38.80 -19.67 -36.95
N ASP A 67 -38.41 -19.40 -35.70
CA ASP A 67 -39.30 -19.38 -34.54
C ASP A 67 -38.72 -18.42 -33.48
N PRO A 68 -39.58 -17.88 -32.59
CA PRO A 68 -39.50 -16.50 -32.12
C PRO A 68 -38.42 -16.29 -31.05
N ILE A 69 -37.90 -15.06 -31.05
CA ILE A 69 -36.88 -14.53 -30.14
C ILE A 69 -37.36 -14.73 -28.69
N MET A 70 -36.93 -15.82 -28.05
CA MET A 70 -36.69 -15.81 -26.61
C MET A 70 -35.42 -14.99 -26.41
N GLU A 71 -35.51 -13.98 -25.55
CA GLU A 71 -34.37 -13.27 -24.96
C GLU A 71 -33.44 -14.28 -24.29
N SER A 72 -32.58 -14.91 -25.08
CA SER A 72 -31.50 -15.73 -24.57
C SER A 72 -30.50 -14.81 -23.89
N GLU A 73 -30.31 -15.09 -22.61
CA GLU A 73 -29.42 -14.38 -21.72
C GLU A 73 -28.04 -14.20 -22.38
N LEU A 74 -27.77 -12.94 -22.69
CA LEU A 74 -26.57 -12.40 -23.27
C LEU A 74 -25.31 -12.86 -22.45
N PRO A 75 -24.17 -13.25 -23.06
CA PRO A 75 -23.06 -14.01 -22.43
C PRO A 75 -22.21 -13.31 -21.35
N TRP A 76 -22.64 -12.17 -20.83
CA TRP A 76 -21.86 -11.30 -19.93
C TRP A 76 -21.93 -11.77 -18.47
N LYS A 77 -22.90 -12.63 -18.12
CA LYS A 77 -23.02 -13.21 -16.76
C LYS A 77 -21.82 -14.09 -16.38
N ASN A 78 -21.06 -14.61 -17.36
CA ASN A 78 -19.88 -15.44 -17.12
C ASN A 78 -18.54 -14.67 -17.26
N ALA A 79 -18.58 -13.35 -17.46
CA ALA A 79 -17.39 -12.52 -17.26
C ALA A 79 -17.26 -12.29 -15.76
N TYR A 80 -16.22 -12.85 -15.14
CA TYR A 80 -15.89 -12.66 -13.72
C TYR A 80 -15.73 -11.17 -13.39
N PHE A 81 -16.83 -10.52 -13.00
CA PHE A 81 -16.90 -9.14 -12.53
C PHE A 81 -16.73 -9.12 -11.00
N TYR A 82 -15.49 -9.04 -10.52
CA TYR A 82 -15.17 -8.46 -9.21
C TYR A 82 -14.39 -7.17 -9.48
N HIS A 83 -15.10 -6.09 -9.81
CA HIS A 83 -14.49 -4.81 -10.24
C HIS A 83 -14.86 -3.61 -9.37
N GLU A 84 -15.46 -3.89 -8.21
CA GLU A 84 -15.55 -2.99 -7.06
C GLU A 84 -15.15 -3.82 -5.84
N GLY A 85 -13.94 -3.61 -5.32
CA GLY A 85 -13.45 -4.42 -4.21
C GLY A 85 -12.07 -4.02 -3.72
N PRO A 86 -11.68 -4.48 -2.51
CA PRO A 86 -10.44 -4.09 -1.84
C PRO A 86 -9.18 -4.25 -2.69
N HIS A 87 -9.12 -5.26 -3.57
CA HIS A 87 -7.99 -5.49 -4.48
C HIS A 87 -7.78 -4.34 -5.47
N VAL A 88 -8.86 -3.82 -6.06
CA VAL A 88 -8.81 -2.70 -7.02
C VAL A 88 -8.32 -1.45 -6.32
N TRP A 89 -8.83 -1.17 -5.12
CA TRP A 89 -8.46 -0.02 -4.31
C TRP A 89 -7.01 -0.10 -3.82
N ALA A 90 -6.57 -1.28 -3.36
CA ALA A 90 -5.17 -1.51 -3.00
C ALA A 90 -4.24 -1.30 -4.20
N TRP A 91 -4.64 -1.76 -5.39
CA TRP A 91 -3.88 -1.53 -6.62
C TRP A 91 -3.83 -0.04 -7.01
N ILE A 92 -4.96 0.67 -6.98
CA ILE A 92 -5.00 2.11 -7.29
C ILE A 92 -4.19 2.92 -6.27
N TYR A 93 -4.21 2.55 -4.99
CA TYR A 93 -3.39 3.19 -3.95
C TYR A 93 -1.89 3.20 -4.32
N THR A 94 -1.40 2.17 -5.03
CA THR A 94 0.00 2.10 -5.47
C THR A 94 0.41 3.22 -6.43
N MET A 95 -0.53 3.97 -7.01
CA MET A 95 -0.24 5.16 -7.83
C MET A 95 0.59 6.22 -7.08
N LYS A 96 0.51 6.22 -5.74
CA LYS A 96 1.26 7.12 -4.86
C LYS A 96 2.58 6.51 -4.34
N LEU A 97 2.76 5.18 -4.45
CA LEU A 97 3.87 4.44 -3.86
C LEU A 97 5.10 4.35 -4.79
N GLY A 98 5.52 5.48 -5.36
CA GLY A 98 6.61 5.52 -6.32
C GLY A 98 6.36 6.51 -7.45
N ILE A 99 6.03 7.75 -7.10
CA ILE A 99 5.69 8.79 -8.07
C ILE A 99 6.91 9.27 -8.87
N SER A 100 6.67 9.82 -10.05
CA SER A 100 7.73 10.45 -10.85
C SER A 100 8.33 11.66 -10.12
N GLN A 101 9.58 12.00 -10.42
CA GLN A 101 10.25 13.19 -9.85
C GLN A 101 9.49 14.49 -10.14
N ALA A 102 8.86 14.60 -11.32
CA ALA A 102 8.05 15.75 -11.68
C ALA A 102 6.84 15.92 -10.74
N VAL A 103 6.07 14.85 -10.51
CA VAL A 103 4.91 14.89 -9.58
C VAL A 103 5.36 15.15 -8.14
N TYR A 104 6.53 14.64 -7.75
CA TYR A 104 7.09 14.94 -6.43
C TYR A 104 7.39 16.43 -6.27
N GLN A 105 8.05 17.05 -7.25
CA GLN A 105 8.34 18.49 -7.25
C GLN A 105 7.06 19.32 -7.33
N GLU A 106 6.04 18.87 -8.08
CA GLU A 106 4.73 19.50 -8.09
C GLU A 106 4.15 19.58 -6.67
N ILE A 107 4.10 18.46 -5.93
CA ILE A 107 3.47 18.40 -4.61
C ILE A 107 4.31 19.13 -3.53
N VAL A 108 5.63 18.93 -3.54
CA VAL A 108 6.51 19.37 -2.46
C VAL A 108 7.00 20.81 -2.65
N ASP A 109 7.14 21.26 -3.90
CA ASP A 109 7.70 22.57 -4.23
C ASP A 109 6.66 23.50 -4.88
N TYR A 110 6.13 23.16 -6.06
CA TYR A 110 5.35 24.09 -6.87
C TYR A 110 3.92 24.37 -6.35
N LYS A 111 3.25 23.34 -5.82
CA LYS A 111 1.85 23.37 -5.35
C LYS A 111 1.73 23.15 -3.85
N LYS A 112 2.83 23.32 -3.13
CA LYS A 112 2.91 23.13 -1.68
C LYS A 112 1.90 24.02 -0.94
N GLU A 113 1.81 25.31 -1.26
CA GLU A 113 0.88 26.21 -0.60
C GLU A 113 -0.59 25.86 -0.92
N ASP A 114 -0.89 25.52 -2.17
CA ASP A 114 -2.25 25.19 -2.61
C ASP A 114 -2.76 23.92 -1.92
N ILE A 115 -1.94 22.87 -1.88
CA ILE A 115 -2.24 21.61 -1.17
C ILE A 115 -2.36 21.86 0.34
N SER A 116 -1.48 22.69 0.92
CA SER A 116 -1.56 23.03 2.33
C SER A 116 -2.85 23.80 2.66
N ARG A 117 -3.25 24.75 1.80
CA ARG A 117 -4.51 25.49 1.95
C ARG A 117 -5.70 24.54 1.88
N PHE A 118 -5.70 23.63 0.91
CA PHE A 118 -6.74 22.60 0.79
C PHE A 118 -6.83 21.73 2.06
N ILE A 119 -5.71 21.26 2.61
CA ILE A 119 -5.68 20.47 3.84
C ILE A 119 -6.30 21.24 5.02
N ARG A 120 -5.95 22.51 5.21
CA ARG A 120 -6.50 23.34 6.30
C ARG A 120 -7.99 23.57 6.11
N SER A 121 -8.43 23.89 4.90
CA SER A 121 -9.85 24.10 4.59
C SER A 121 -10.66 22.82 4.77
N LEU A 122 -10.14 21.67 4.30
CA LEU A 122 -10.80 20.38 4.44
C LEU A 122 -10.93 19.97 5.90
N ALA A 123 -9.87 20.16 6.70
CA ALA A 123 -9.94 19.95 8.15
C ALA A 123 -11.01 20.87 8.75
N SER A 124 -10.91 22.18 8.51
CA SER A 124 -11.85 23.17 9.05
C SER A 124 -13.31 22.86 8.71
N ALA A 125 -13.61 22.41 7.48
CA ALA A 125 -14.95 22.06 7.04
C ALA A 125 -15.49 20.79 7.72
N LEU A 126 -14.61 19.86 8.10
CA LEU A 126 -14.97 18.63 8.80
C LEU A 126 -15.03 18.77 10.34
N HIS A 127 -14.55 19.90 10.89
CA HIS A 127 -14.64 20.20 12.32
C HIS A 127 -15.70 21.26 12.61
N PRO A 128 -16.66 21.01 13.52
CA PRO A 128 -17.44 22.10 14.11
C PRO A 128 -16.55 22.97 15.02
N PRO A 129 -16.86 24.26 15.22
CA PRO A 129 -16.15 25.12 16.17
C PRO A 129 -16.51 24.70 17.60
N MET A 130 -15.78 23.73 18.17
CA MET A 130 -15.94 23.28 19.55
C MET A 130 -14.64 23.50 20.36
N SER A 131 -14.74 24.45 21.31
CA SER A 131 -13.84 24.79 22.43
C SER A 131 -12.34 24.39 22.37
N SER A 132 -11.55 25.29 21.78
CA SER A 132 -10.21 25.82 22.10
C SER A 132 -9.16 25.16 23.04
N LYS A 133 -9.32 23.96 23.63
CA LYS A 133 -8.33 23.49 24.63
C LYS A 133 -7.60 22.19 24.39
N ASP A 134 -8.03 21.34 23.45
CA ASP A 134 -7.42 20.01 23.34
C ASP A 134 -6.83 19.64 21.97
N PHE A 135 -6.80 20.51 20.96
CA PHE A 135 -6.45 20.10 19.58
C PHE A 135 -5.03 20.47 19.13
N ALA A 136 -4.36 19.56 18.41
CA ALA A 136 -3.24 19.91 17.53
C ALA A 136 -3.70 21.05 16.61
N SER A 137 -2.93 22.12 16.49
CA SER A 137 -3.34 23.26 15.66
C SER A 137 -3.61 22.78 14.23
N ILE A 138 -4.64 23.31 13.56
CA ILE A 138 -4.88 23.06 12.12
C ILE A 138 -3.59 23.37 11.32
N ASP A 139 -2.74 24.26 11.82
CA ASP A 139 -1.44 24.56 11.24
C ASP A 139 -0.47 23.36 11.28
N GLU A 140 -0.48 22.58 12.36
CA GLU A 140 0.35 21.37 12.53
C GLU A 140 0.01 20.31 11.46
N LEU A 141 -1.23 20.26 10.97
CA LEU A 141 -1.63 19.32 9.91
C LEU A 141 -0.87 19.54 8.61
N THR A 142 -0.32 20.73 8.39
CA THR A 142 0.44 21.08 7.18
C THR A 142 1.96 21.09 7.40
N GLU A 143 2.43 21.11 8.64
CA GLU A 143 3.85 21.14 8.96
C GLU A 143 4.61 19.93 8.43
N PRO A 144 5.84 20.04 7.90
CA PRO A 144 6.58 18.90 7.35
C PRO A 144 6.72 17.69 8.31
N ASN A 145 6.73 17.95 9.61
CA ASN A 145 6.88 16.98 10.69
C ASN A 145 5.61 16.15 10.99
N SER A 146 4.46 16.49 10.40
CA SER A 146 3.21 15.79 10.64
C SER A 146 2.93 14.73 9.58
N SER A 147 2.61 13.52 10.04
CA SER A 147 2.06 12.46 9.21
C SER A 147 0.62 12.21 9.65
N ASN A 148 -0.34 12.54 8.79
CA ASN A 148 -1.77 12.50 9.11
C ASN A 148 -2.61 12.08 7.90
N SER A 149 -3.84 11.68 8.17
CA SER A 149 -4.79 11.21 7.15
C SER A 149 -5.13 12.27 6.10
N PHE A 150 -5.13 13.56 6.46
CA PHE A 150 -5.44 14.64 5.52
C PHE A 150 -4.35 14.80 4.45
N LYS A 151 -3.08 14.77 4.84
CA LYS A 151 -1.95 14.71 3.88
C LYS A 151 -2.02 13.46 3.02
N GLU A 152 -2.30 12.33 3.66
CA GLU A 152 -2.38 11.06 2.97
C GLU A 152 -3.45 11.08 1.87
N PHE A 153 -4.66 11.55 2.21
CA PHE A 153 -5.78 11.72 1.28
C PHE A 153 -5.47 12.74 0.18
N SER A 154 -4.99 13.94 0.55
CA SER A 154 -4.73 15.03 -0.41
C SER A 154 -3.67 14.65 -1.44
N HIS A 155 -2.56 14.05 -0.98
CA HIS A 155 -1.52 13.59 -1.89
C HIS A 155 -1.99 12.41 -2.75
N LEU A 156 -2.82 11.51 -2.22
CA LEU A 156 -3.38 10.41 -3.01
C LEU A 156 -4.31 10.93 -4.10
N LEU A 157 -5.23 11.84 -3.76
CA LEU A 157 -6.12 12.50 -4.71
C LEU A 157 -5.31 13.18 -5.82
N TRP A 158 -4.30 13.96 -5.46
CA TRP A 158 -3.40 14.61 -6.43
C TRP A 158 -2.73 13.58 -7.34
N CYS A 159 -2.15 12.52 -6.78
CA CYS A 159 -1.41 11.51 -7.55
C CYS A 159 -2.31 10.72 -8.52
N VAL A 160 -3.47 10.25 -8.06
CA VAL A 160 -4.41 9.49 -8.89
C VAL A 160 -4.95 10.39 -10.00
N ASN A 161 -5.33 11.63 -9.67
CA ASN A 161 -5.78 12.58 -10.67
C ASN A 161 -4.69 12.95 -11.67
N SER A 162 -3.45 13.13 -11.20
CA SER A 162 -2.31 13.44 -12.07
C SER A 162 -2.13 12.37 -13.15
N LYS A 163 -2.22 11.09 -12.76
CA LYS A 163 -2.12 9.97 -13.70
C LYS A 163 -3.28 9.92 -14.67
N PHE A 164 -4.49 10.21 -14.21
CA PHE A 164 -5.67 10.27 -15.06
C PHE A 164 -5.57 11.42 -16.09
N LEU A 165 -5.32 12.65 -15.63
CA LEU A 165 -5.24 13.83 -16.48
C LEU A 165 -4.15 13.72 -17.55
N ARG A 166 -2.95 13.26 -17.19
CA ARG A 166 -1.82 13.16 -18.12
C ARG A 166 -2.09 12.27 -19.33
N ILE A 167 -3.02 11.32 -19.23
CA ILE A 167 -3.44 10.47 -20.36
C ILE A 167 -4.28 11.22 -21.38
N LEU A 168 -5.04 12.20 -20.90
CA LEU A 168 -5.86 13.09 -21.71
C LEU A 168 -5.03 14.20 -22.37
N ASN A 169 -3.72 14.25 -22.10
CA ASN A 169 -2.74 15.15 -22.70
C ASN A 169 -3.14 16.65 -22.63
N PRO A 170 -3.49 17.18 -21.43
CA PRO A 170 -3.74 18.61 -21.23
C PRO A 170 -2.47 19.43 -21.45
N THR A 171 -2.66 20.73 -21.71
CA THR A 171 -1.61 21.73 -21.46
C THR A 171 -1.34 21.87 -19.96
N ASP A 172 -0.19 22.42 -19.57
CA ASP A 172 0.13 22.60 -18.15
C ASP A 172 -0.90 23.49 -17.42
N GLU A 173 -1.40 24.54 -18.10
CA GLU A 173 -2.43 25.43 -17.56
C GLU A 173 -3.74 24.67 -17.29
N GLU A 174 -4.24 23.93 -18.29
CA GLU A 174 -5.44 23.10 -18.14
C GLU A 174 -5.28 22.03 -17.05
N TYR A 175 -4.09 21.43 -16.96
CA TYR A 175 -3.77 20.44 -15.94
C TYR A 175 -3.89 21.02 -14.52
N TYR A 176 -3.24 22.15 -14.24
CA TYR A 176 -3.28 22.76 -12.92
C TYR A 176 -4.64 23.38 -12.59
N GLN A 177 -5.33 23.94 -13.60
CA GLN A 177 -6.68 24.43 -13.43
C GLN A 177 -7.62 23.28 -13.01
N GLU A 178 -7.57 22.15 -13.71
CA GLU A 178 -8.43 21.01 -13.39
C GLU A 178 -8.08 20.37 -12.02
N GLN A 179 -6.80 20.31 -11.65
CA GLN A 179 -6.40 19.89 -10.30
C GLN A 179 -7.01 20.81 -9.23
N SER A 180 -6.95 22.13 -9.44
CA SER A 180 -7.46 23.11 -8.47
C SER A 180 -8.98 23.07 -8.37
N SER A 181 -9.68 23.02 -9.51
CA SER A 181 -11.14 22.92 -9.58
C SER A 181 -11.67 21.69 -8.83
N MET A 182 -10.98 20.55 -8.91
CA MET A 182 -11.38 19.37 -8.14
C MET A 182 -11.18 19.55 -6.63
N LEU A 183 -10.08 20.17 -6.19
CA LEU A 183 -9.86 20.44 -4.78
C LEU A 183 -10.94 21.39 -4.23
N GLU A 184 -11.27 22.44 -4.98
CA GLU A 184 -12.36 23.37 -4.64
C GLU A 184 -13.72 22.64 -4.58
N TRP A 185 -14.02 21.80 -5.56
CA TRP A 185 -15.26 21.01 -5.56
C TRP A 185 -15.38 20.08 -4.35
N VAL A 186 -14.27 19.47 -3.90
CA VAL A 186 -14.26 18.65 -2.68
C VAL A 186 -14.55 19.51 -1.44
N LEU A 187 -14.04 20.74 -1.38
CA LEU A 187 -14.34 21.64 -0.27
C LEU A 187 -15.81 22.07 -0.25
N ASP A 188 -16.38 22.36 -1.42
CA ASP A 188 -17.81 22.68 -1.56
C ASP A 188 -18.69 21.51 -1.12
N LEU A 189 -18.36 20.29 -1.57
CA LEU A 189 -19.02 19.05 -1.20
C LEU A 189 -19.10 18.88 0.33
N VAL A 190 -17.98 19.13 1.00
CA VAL A 190 -17.85 18.91 2.44
C VAL A 190 -18.45 20.05 3.27
N SER A 191 -18.45 21.28 2.74
CA SER A 191 -19.00 22.48 3.40
C SER A 191 -20.53 22.55 3.36
N GLY A 192 -21.20 21.57 2.73
CA GLY A 192 -22.66 21.46 2.72
C GLY A 192 -23.36 22.42 1.75
N SER A 193 -22.65 23.00 0.80
CA SER A 193 -23.26 23.86 -0.24
C SER A 193 -24.04 23.06 -1.30
N SER A 194 -23.94 21.72 -1.32
CA SER A 194 -24.62 20.86 -2.28
C SER A 194 -25.63 19.89 -1.62
N SER A 195 -26.92 20.18 -1.78
CA SER A 195 -28.02 19.42 -1.17
C SER A 195 -28.48 18.21 -2.01
N GLN A 196 -27.58 17.29 -2.35
CA GLN A 196 -27.88 16.07 -3.12
C GLN A 196 -27.52 14.77 -2.38
N THR A 197 -28.30 13.70 -2.58
CA THR A 197 -28.10 12.39 -1.89
C THR A 197 -26.81 11.67 -2.27
N LYS A 198 -26.34 11.78 -3.53
CA LYS A 198 -25.02 11.24 -3.96
C LYS A 198 -23.86 11.99 -3.29
N ASP A 199 -24.01 13.29 -3.09
CA ASP A 199 -22.99 14.13 -2.46
C ASP A 199 -22.78 13.72 -0.98
N ASN A 200 -23.89 13.40 -0.27
CA ASN A 200 -23.84 12.87 1.10
C ASN A 200 -23.10 11.52 1.20
N TYR A 201 -23.23 10.65 0.19
CA TYR A 201 -22.51 9.37 0.17
C TYR A 201 -21.00 9.58 0.03
N VAL A 202 -20.56 10.42 -0.91
CA VAL A 202 -19.13 10.72 -1.12
C VAL A 202 -18.52 11.39 0.11
N GLN A 203 -19.24 12.36 0.70
CA GLN A 203 -18.84 12.98 1.95
C GLN A 203 -18.67 11.95 3.07
N SER A 204 -19.59 10.98 3.20
CA SER A 204 -19.49 9.92 4.21
C SER A 204 -18.25 9.02 4.00
N LEU A 205 -17.85 8.76 2.76
CA LEU A 205 -16.63 8.01 2.43
C LEU A 205 -15.36 8.79 2.78
N ILE A 206 -15.32 10.09 2.49
CA ILE A 206 -14.20 10.96 2.88
C ILE A 206 -14.03 10.96 4.40
N ILE A 207 -15.12 11.17 5.15
CA ILE A 207 -15.11 11.16 6.62
C ILE A 207 -14.62 9.80 7.13
N LYS A 208 -15.16 8.70 6.59
CA LYS A 208 -14.75 7.34 6.95
C LYS A 208 -13.25 7.11 6.69
N ALA A 209 -12.74 7.52 5.53
CA ALA A 209 -11.34 7.36 5.18
C ALA A 209 -10.40 8.20 6.06
N LEU A 210 -10.78 9.44 6.37
CA LEU A 210 -9.97 10.32 7.22
C LEU A 210 -9.96 9.86 8.69
N SER A 211 -11.08 9.31 9.16
CA SER A 211 -11.26 8.81 10.53
C SER A 211 -10.72 7.39 10.74
N ALA A 212 -10.47 6.65 9.65
CA ALA A 212 -9.97 5.29 9.74
C ALA A 212 -8.57 5.25 10.37
N ARG A 213 -8.39 4.36 11.34
CA ARG A 213 -7.10 4.14 11.99
C ARG A 213 -6.21 3.27 11.11
N TYR A 214 -4.91 3.52 11.17
CA TYR A 214 -3.94 2.59 10.60
C TYR A 214 -3.99 1.26 11.35
N THR A 215 -4.06 0.18 10.58
CA THR A 215 -3.98 -1.20 11.09
C THR A 215 -2.94 -1.98 10.27
N TYR A 216 -2.75 -3.26 10.61
CA TYR A 216 -1.82 -4.12 9.87
C TYR A 216 -2.24 -4.25 8.39
N PRO A 217 -1.28 -4.40 7.46
CA PRO A 217 -1.60 -4.62 6.06
C PRO A 217 -2.50 -5.84 5.85
N THR A 218 -3.53 -5.68 5.02
CA THR A 218 -4.40 -6.80 4.62
C THR A 218 -4.10 -7.27 3.20
N HIS A 219 -3.35 -6.48 2.43
CA HIS A 219 -3.06 -6.76 1.03
C HIS A 219 -1.57 -6.62 0.75
N SER A 220 -1.04 -7.57 -0.02
CA SER A 220 0.31 -7.56 -0.56
C SER A 220 0.29 -7.24 -2.04
N ILE A 221 1.11 -6.29 -2.47
CA ILE A 221 1.35 -5.98 -3.88
C ILE A 221 2.56 -6.78 -4.33
N ILE A 222 2.39 -7.60 -5.37
CA ILE A 222 3.42 -8.51 -5.86
C ILE A 222 3.80 -8.20 -7.32
N GLN A 223 5.04 -8.54 -7.67
CA GLN A 223 5.46 -8.64 -9.06
C GLN A 223 5.06 -10.02 -9.61
N PRO A 224 4.19 -10.13 -10.64
CA PRO A 224 3.63 -11.42 -11.04
C PRO A 224 4.65 -12.45 -11.53
N TRP A 225 5.76 -12.02 -12.15
CA TRP A 225 6.73 -12.93 -12.76
C TRP A 225 7.67 -13.61 -11.76
N ASN A 226 7.76 -13.12 -10.52
CA ASN A 226 8.65 -13.64 -9.49
C ASN A 226 8.01 -13.71 -8.09
N GLU A 227 6.73 -13.36 -7.98
CA GLU A 227 5.95 -13.25 -6.74
C GLU A 227 6.64 -12.44 -5.63
N ILE A 228 7.54 -11.51 -5.99
CA ILE A 228 8.25 -10.69 -5.01
C ILE A 228 7.29 -9.63 -4.46
N LEU A 229 7.21 -9.56 -3.13
CA LEU A 229 6.51 -8.49 -2.42
C LEU A 229 7.15 -7.14 -2.74
N VAL A 230 6.33 -6.21 -3.21
CA VAL A 230 6.71 -4.84 -3.58
C VAL A 230 6.27 -3.85 -2.52
N GLU A 231 4.99 -3.90 -2.14
CA GLU A 231 4.38 -3.02 -1.15
C GLU A 231 3.34 -3.80 -0.35
N SER A 232 2.95 -3.26 0.79
CA SER A 232 1.81 -3.75 1.56
C SER A 232 0.85 -2.60 1.80
N VAL A 233 -0.45 -2.89 1.73
CA VAL A 233 -1.52 -1.90 1.85
C VAL A 233 -2.43 -2.27 3.00
N CYS A 234 -2.72 -1.29 3.86
CA CYS A 234 -3.63 -1.44 4.99
C CYS A 234 -5.07 -1.04 4.66
N PRO A 235 -6.05 -1.49 5.46
CA PRO A 235 -7.45 -1.12 5.30
C PRO A 235 -7.72 0.38 5.20
N ASN A 236 -7.01 1.21 5.97
CA ASN A 236 -7.14 2.67 5.89
C ASN A 236 -6.78 3.19 4.49
N GLN A 237 -5.65 2.75 3.95
CA GLN A 237 -5.20 3.12 2.60
C GLN A 237 -6.18 2.65 1.52
N ILE A 238 -6.85 1.51 1.73
CA ILE A 238 -7.91 1.01 0.85
C ILE A 238 -9.13 1.94 0.89
N PHE A 239 -9.60 2.33 2.08
CA PHE A 239 -10.70 3.30 2.21
C PHE A 239 -10.34 4.66 1.62
N MET A 240 -9.10 5.12 1.76
CA MET A 240 -8.63 6.35 1.13
C MET A 240 -8.67 6.26 -0.40
N ALA A 241 -8.20 5.15 -0.98
CA ALA A 241 -8.27 4.95 -2.43
C ALA A 241 -9.71 4.86 -2.93
N GLU A 242 -10.58 4.15 -2.22
CA GLU A 242 -12.02 4.11 -2.51
C GLU A 242 -12.65 5.51 -2.51
N ALA A 243 -12.42 6.28 -1.44
CA ALA A 243 -12.93 7.65 -1.32
C ALA A 243 -12.42 8.55 -2.45
N VAL A 244 -11.12 8.51 -2.76
CA VAL A 244 -10.51 9.27 -3.87
C VAL A 244 -11.14 8.91 -5.21
N VAL A 245 -11.33 7.61 -5.49
CA VAL A 245 -11.97 7.18 -6.75
C VAL A 245 -13.41 7.68 -6.82
N LYS A 246 -14.17 7.59 -5.73
CA LYS A 246 -15.58 8.03 -5.69
C LYS A 246 -15.72 9.55 -5.77
N VAL A 247 -14.77 10.31 -5.21
CA VAL A 247 -14.62 11.75 -5.44
C VAL A 247 -14.42 12.05 -6.92
N MET A 248 -13.40 11.43 -7.53
CA MET A 248 -13.11 11.66 -8.95
C MET A 248 -14.27 11.26 -9.86
N GLN A 249 -14.92 10.13 -9.59
CA GLN A 249 -16.12 9.70 -10.31
C GLN A 249 -17.20 10.78 -10.24
N SER A 250 -17.48 11.28 -9.04
CA SER A 250 -18.58 12.23 -8.82
C SER A 250 -18.28 13.63 -9.35
N TYR A 251 -17.01 14.00 -9.41
CA TYR A 251 -16.54 15.25 -9.98
C TYR A 251 -16.59 15.23 -11.52
N TYR A 252 -16.01 14.20 -12.14
CA TYR A 252 -15.92 14.12 -13.60
C TYR A 252 -17.22 13.66 -14.27
N GLU A 253 -18.09 12.95 -13.54
CA GLU A 253 -19.43 12.59 -14.01
C GLU A 253 -20.32 13.84 -14.04
N PRO A 254 -20.87 14.22 -15.20
CA PRO A 254 -21.65 15.45 -15.32
C PRO A 254 -22.94 15.38 -14.50
N LYS A 255 -23.15 16.39 -13.63
CA LYS A 255 -24.44 16.65 -12.97
C LYS A 255 -25.41 17.25 -14.00
N ILE A 256 -26.19 16.41 -14.70
CA ILE A 256 -27.24 16.92 -15.60
C ILE A 256 -28.40 17.48 -14.75
N ASN A 257 -28.29 18.74 -14.36
CA ASN A 257 -29.42 19.56 -13.91
C ASN A 257 -29.84 20.46 -15.07
N LEU A 258 -30.83 20.04 -15.86
CA LEU A 258 -31.50 20.93 -16.81
C LEU A 258 -32.89 21.28 -16.27
N PRO A 259 -33.11 22.53 -15.80
CA PRO A 259 -34.44 23.04 -15.54
C PRO A 259 -35.03 23.43 -16.89
N ASN A 260 -35.64 22.48 -17.62
CA ASN A 260 -36.69 22.74 -18.61
C ASN A 260 -37.17 21.43 -19.24
N SER A 261 -38.42 21.08 -18.94
CA SER A 261 -39.13 19.86 -19.32
C SER A 261 -39.39 19.69 -20.83
N ASN A 262 -39.00 20.64 -21.67
CA ASN A 262 -39.33 20.61 -23.11
C ASN A 262 -38.23 20.05 -24.03
N LEU A 263 -37.05 19.69 -23.52
CA LEU A 263 -35.96 19.09 -24.32
C LEU A 263 -35.85 17.57 -24.25
N GLN A 264 -36.86 16.87 -23.71
CA GLN A 264 -36.85 15.40 -23.66
C GLN A 264 -36.90 14.72 -25.05
N ALA A 265 -37.32 15.43 -26.10
CA ALA A 265 -37.27 14.92 -27.48
C ALA A 265 -35.87 15.06 -28.14
N HIS A 266 -35.02 15.98 -27.65
CA HIS A 266 -33.61 16.12 -28.07
C HIS A 266 -32.62 15.34 -27.21
N LYS A 267 -33.14 14.54 -26.26
CA LYS A 267 -32.43 13.63 -25.35
C LYS A 267 -31.54 12.59 -26.06
N LYS A 268 -31.62 12.45 -27.38
CA LYS A 268 -30.98 11.37 -28.16
C LYS A 268 -29.60 11.70 -28.75
N LYS A 269 -29.01 12.90 -28.56
CA LYS A 269 -27.86 13.31 -29.42
C LYS A 269 -26.59 13.83 -28.77
N ILE A 270 -26.57 14.32 -27.52
CA ILE A 270 -25.32 14.85 -26.92
C ILE A 270 -24.83 13.88 -25.86
N MET A 271 -23.82 13.09 -26.23
CA MET A 271 -23.09 12.20 -25.33
C MET A 271 -22.03 13.04 -24.61
N THR A 272 -21.95 12.95 -23.29
CA THR A 272 -20.98 13.73 -22.51
C THR A 272 -19.56 13.15 -22.65
N LYS A 273 -18.53 13.95 -22.36
CA LYS A 273 -17.12 13.47 -22.36
C LYS A 273 -16.94 12.22 -21.49
N TRP A 274 -17.60 12.23 -20.33
CA TRP A 274 -17.68 11.09 -19.41
C TRP A 274 -18.28 9.85 -20.08
N GLU A 275 -19.47 9.95 -20.67
CA GLU A 275 -20.16 8.81 -21.31
C GLU A 275 -19.37 8.23 -22.49
N VAL A 276 -18.60 9.06 -23.20
CA VAL A 276 -17.73 8.57 -24.29
C VAL A 276 -16.54 7.77 -23.77
N LEU A 277 -15.94 8.19 -22.65
CA LEU A 277 -14.82 7.48 -22.05
C LEU A 277 -15.26 6.27 -21.22
N PHE A 278 -16.39 6.40 -20.53
CA PHE A 278 -16.89 5.48 -19.51
C PHE A 278 -18.39 5.23 -19.69
N PRO A 279 -18.79 4.35 -20.63
CA PRO A 279 -20.20 4.02 -20.84
C PRO A 279 -20.91 3.42 -19.61
N HIS A 280 -20.13 2.86 -18.67
CA HIS A 280 -20.59 2.39 -17.37
C HIS A 280 -19.64 2.86 -16.26
N HIS A 281 -20.17 3.16 -15.07
CA HIS A 281 -19.36 3.71 -13.95
C HIS A 281 -18.17 2.82 -13.56
N PHE A 282 -18.35 1.50 -13.57
CA PHE A 282 -17.27 0.57 -13.23
C PHE A 282 -16.08 0.62 -14.22
N ILE A 283 -16.30 1.10 -15.46
CA ILE A 283 -15.24 1.24 -16.46
C ILE A 283 -14.22 2.29 -16.02
N PHE A 284 -14.63 3.30 -15.25
CA PHE A 284 -13.69 4.28 -14.68
C PHE A 284 -12.70 3.62 -13.71
N ASN A 285 -13.18 2.75 -12.81
CA ASN A 285 -12.33 2.01 -11.88
C ASN A 285 -11.31 1.15 -12.65
N ILE A 286 -11.79 0.44 -13.68
CA ILE A 286 -10.94 -0.38 -14.56
C ILE A 286 -9.92 0.49 -15.30
N ALA A 287 -10.33 1.66 -15.79
CA ALA A 287 -9.44 2.59 -16.46
C ALA A 287 -8.31 2.99 -15.52
N LEU A 288 -8.60 3.46 -14.30
CA LEU A 288 -7.57 3.80 -13.31
C LEU A 288 -6.64 2.61 -13.02
N ALA A 289 -7.18 1.41 -12.80
CA ALA A 289 -6.35 0.22 -12.59
C ALA A 289 -5.41 -0.09 -13.78
N LYS A 290 -5.89 0.05 -15.02
CA LYS A 290 -5.09 -0.12 -16.24
C LYS A 290 -4.03 0.96 -16.40
N ILE A 291 -4.35 2.20 -16.04
CA ILE A 291 -3.41 3.33 -16.07
C ILE A 291 -2.20 3.03 -15.19
N GLN A 292 -2.42 2.51 -14.00
CA GLN A 292 -1.33 2.10 -13.11
C GLN A 292 -0.48 0.97 -13.71
N LEU A 293 -1.10 0.01 -14.40
CA LEU A 293 -0.39 -1.10 -15.06
C LEU A 293 0.47 -0.67 -16.24
N TRP A 294 0.02 0.34 -17.00
CA TRP A 294 0.80 0.85 -18.13
C TRP A 294 2.11 1.50 -17.69
N ASP A 295 2.10 2.11 -16.52
CA ASP A 295 3.28 2.70 -15.89
C ASP A 295 4.24 1.63 -15.32
N SER A 296 3.72 0.44 -14.97
CA SER A 296 4.47 -0.61 -14.26
C SER A 296 5.35 -1.53 -15.15
N GLY A 297 5.47 -1.25 -16.45
CA GLY A 297 6.74 -1.51 -17.16
C GLY A 297 6.88 -2.71 -18.10
N THR A 298 5.84 -3.46 -18.48
CA THR A 298 6.02 -4.45 -19.57
C THR A 298 6.01 -3.77 -20.96
N THR A 299 6.81 -4.29 -21.89
CA THR A 299 6.86 -3.80 -23.29
C THR A 299 5.52 -3.90 -24.00
N ALA A 300 4.69 -4.88 -23.64
CA ALA A 300 3.33 -5.03 -24.17
C ALA A 300 2.41 -3.91 -23.66
N HIS A 301 2.45 -3.61 -22.36
CA HIS A 301 1.67 -2.53 -21.74
C HIS A 301 2.03 -1.15 -22.31
N LYS A 302 3.32 -0.88 -22.54
CA LYS A 302 3.79 0.36 -23.17
C LYS A 302 3.28 0.55 -24.60
N LYS A 303 3.11 -0.52 -25.38
CA LYS A 303 2.54 -0.47 -26.74
C LYS A 303 1.04 -0.14 -26.70
N SER A 304 0.28 -0.84 -25.86
CA SER A 304 -1.15 -0.54 -25.64
C SER A 304 -1.37 0.90 -25.18
N PHE A 305 -0.53 1.40 -24.27
CA PHE A 305 -0.57 2.79 -23.82
C PHE A 305 -0.38 3.80 -24.95
N LYS A 306 0.65 3.61 -25.80
CA LYS A 306 0.89 4.49 -26.96
C LYS A 306 -0.27 4.50 -27.95
N VAL A 307 -0.89 3.33 -28.18
CA VAL A 307 -2.07 3.22 -29.05
C VAL A 307 -3.25 3.99 -28.48
N LEU A 308 -3.49 3.88 -27.17
CA LEU A 308 -4.53 4.66 -26.50
C LEU A 308 -4.23 6.16 -26.53
N GLN A 309 -3.01 6.56 -26.20
CA GLN A 309 -2.59 7.95 -26.17
C GLN A 309 -2.80 8.61 -27.54
N LYS A 310 -2.41 7.93 -28.63
CA LYS A 310 -2.66 8.42 -30.00
C LYS A 310 -4.16 8.58 -30.29
N ARG A 311 -5.00 7.67 -29.81
CA ARG A 311 -6.47 7.74 -29.99
C ARG A 311 -7.11 8.89 -29.21
N ILE A 312 -6.55 9.21 -28.04
CA ILE A 312 -7.05 10.25 -27.14
C ILE A 312 -6.53 11.64 -27.54
N GLN A 313 -5.29 11.73 -28.04
CA GLN A 313 -4.65 12.99 -28.48
C GLN A 313 -5.44 13.75 -29.55
N ASP A 314 -6.15 13.04 -30.43
CA ASP A 314 -6.97 13.64 -31.48
C ASP A 314 -8.26 14.30 -30.92
N ILE A 315 -8.55 14.10 -29.63
CA ILE A 315 -9.79 14.53 -28.97
C ILE A 315 -9.40 15.51 -27.88
N LYS A 316 -9.58 16.81 -28.16
CA LYS A 316 -9.36 17.88 -27.18
C LYS A 316 -10.41 17.77 -26.07
N PHE A 317 -10.07 17.09 -24.97
CA PHE A 317 -10.96 16.88 -23.82
C PHE A 317 -11.07 18.10 -22.91
N PHE A 318 -10.06 18.98 -22.91
CA PHE A 318 -10.01 20.15 -22.03
C PHE A 318 -10.49 21.42 -22.73
N PRO A 319 -11.04 22.37 -21.96
CA PRO A 319 -11.37 22.28 -20.51
C PRO A 319 -12.50 21.28 -20.21
N TRP A 320 -12.44 20.50 -19.12
CA TRP A 320 -13.37 19.37 -18.88
C TRP A 320 -14.84 19.82 -18.84
N HIS A 321 -15.11 20.85 -18.03
CA HIS A 321 -16.46 21.36 -17.71
C HIS A 321 -17.08 22.28 -18.77
N ASN A 322 -16.40 22.56 -19.89
CA ASN A 322 -16.97 23.37 -20.96
C ASN A 322 -17.73 22.49 -21.95
N ILE A 323 -19.08 22.53 -21.88
CA ILE A 323 -20.02 21.69 -22.65
C ILE A 323 -20.44 22.38 -23.96
N GLN A 324 -20.03 23.63 -24.20
CA GLN A 324 -20.65 24.49 -25.21
C GLN A 324 -20.31 24.17 -26.67
N GLU A 325 -19.30 23.34 -26.96
CA GLU A 325 -18.98 22.97 -28.34
C GLU A 325 -19.35 21.51 -28.65
N PRO A 326 -20.12 21.24 -29.72
CA PRO A 326 -20.33 19.89 -30.21
C PRO A 326 -18.99 19.35 -30.73
N HIS A 327 -18.24 18.68 -29.85
CA HIS A 327 -16.93 18.14 -30.19
C HIS A 327 -17.06 17.14 -31.35
N THR A 328 -16.60 17.56 -32.52
CA THR A 328 -16.52 16.73 -33.74
C THR A 328 -15.72 15.44 -33.50
N GLY A 329 -14.75 15.46 -32.58
CA GLY A 329 -14.01 14.27 -32.11
C GLY A 329 -14.84 13.24 -31.34
N LEU A 330 -15.85 13.64 -30.57
CA LEU A 330 -16.71 12.71 -29.82
C LEU A 330 -17.59 11.87 -30.79
N ASN A 331 -18.04 12.48 -31.89
CA ASN A 331 -18.79 11.77 -32.94
C ASN A 331 -17.91 10.77 -33.70
N THR A 332 -16.62 11.06 -33.88
CA THR A 332 -15.64 10.12 -34.45
C THR A 332 -15.40 8.94 -33.51
N MET A 333 -15.30 9.16 -32.19
CA MET A 333 -15.17 8.07 -31.22
C MET A 333 -16.45 7.22 -31.10
N LYS A 334 -17.63 7.83 -31.28
CA LYS A 334 -18.94 7.16 -31.34
C LYS A 334 -19.01 6.07 -32.42
N LYS A 335 -18.34 6.28 -33.55
CA LYS A 335 -18.24 5.30 -34.65
C LYS A 335 -17.24 4.18 -34.36
N ILE A 336 -16.32 4.37 -33.41
CA ILE A 336 -15.17 3.50 -33.23
C ILE A 336 -15.45 2.31 -32.30
N ARG A 337 -16.36 2.36 -31.31
CA ARG A 337 -16.79 1.16 -30.54
C ARG A 337 -17.94 1.44 -29.57
N THR A 338 -18.81 0.46 -29.35
CA THR A 338 -19.88 0.46 -28.32
C THR A 338 -19.37 0.44 -26.88
N ASN A 339 -18.09 0.10 -26.65
CA ASN A 339 -17.60 -0.18 -25.30
C ASN A 339 -16.73 0.95 -24.70
N GLY A 340 -16.24 1.93 -25.46
CA GLY A 340 -15.32 2.99 -24.98
C GLY A 340 -13.82 2.66 -25.16
N PRO A 341 -12.90 3.65 -25.03
CA PRO A 341 -11.48 3.48 -25.35
C PRO A 341 -10.70 2.62 -24.33
N PHE A 342 -11.17 2.53 -23.08
CA PHE A 342 -10.53 1.75 -22.01
C PHE A 342 -10.95 0.27 -21.99
N SER A 343 -11.84 -0.13 -22.88
CA SER A 343 -12.72 -1.29 -22.69
C SER A 343 -12.34 -2.53 -23.49
N LEU A 344 -11.29 -2.45 -24.31
CA LEU A 344 -11.09 -3.40 -25.43
C LEU A 344 -9.75 -4.12 -25.52
N GLU A 345 -8.95 -4.13 -24.47
CA GLU A 345 -7.72 -4.92 -24.46
C GLU A 345 -7.67 -5.72 -23.16
N LYS A 346 -7.60 -7.05 -23.33
CA LYS A 346 -7.47 -8.15 -22.35
C LYS A 346 -7.87 -7.82 -20.90
N HIS A 347 -8.82 -8.58 -20.35
CA HIS A 347 -9.20 -8.50 -18.95
C HIS A 347 -7.94 -8.44 -18.06
N MET A 348 -7.80 -7.33 -17.31
CA MET A 348 -6.73 -7.18 -16.35
C MET A 348 -7.09 -8.04 -15.14
N ASN A 349 -6.32 -9.09 -14.89
CA ASN A 349 -6.47 -9.86 -13.67
C ASN A 349 -5.66 -9.19 -12.56
N ILE A 350 -6.31 -8.32 -11.78
CA ILE A 350 -5.70 -7.59 -10.65
C ILE A 350 -5.20 -8.58 -9.58
N ASP A 351 -5.81 -9.76 -9.46
CA ASP A 351 -5.43 -10.77 -8.47
C ASP A 351 -4.04 -11.37 -8.73
N GLN A 352 -3.47 -11.16 -9.93
CA GLN A 352 -2.08 -11.49 -10.22
C GLN A 352 -1.07 -10.52 -9.58
N TYR A 353 -1.53 -9.30 -9.25
CA TYR A 353 -0.71 -8.22 -8.72
C TYR A 353 -1.01 -7.92 -7.26
N VAL A 354 -2.21 -8.28 -6.79
CA VAL A 354 -2.65 -8.05 -5.41
C VAL A 354 -3.09 -9.38 -4.82
N LYS A 355 -2.47 -9.76 -3.70
CA LYS A 355 -2.86 -10.93 -2.91
C LYS A 355 -3.36 -10.46 -1.55
N GLU A 356 -4.51 -10.97 -1.12
CA GLU A 356 -4.95 -10.83 0.26
C GLU A 356 -3.97 -11.57 1.17
N ILE A 357 -3.60 -10.94 2.28
CA ILE A 357 -2.77 -11.57 3.30
C ILE A 357 -3.70 -12.47 4.11
N PRO A 358 -3.48 -13.80 4.14
CA PRO A 358 -4.36 -14.71 4.84
C PRO A 358 -4.50 -14.27 6.29
N LYS A 359 -5.73 -14.02 6.74
CA LYS A 359 -6.02 -14.01 8.16
C LYS A 359 -5.76 -15.44 8.64
N LYS A 360 -4.74 -15.66 9.47
CA LYS A 360 -4.60 -16.97 10.10
C LYS A 360 -5.79 -17.11 11.04
N ASP A 361 -6.78 -17.89 10.61
CA ASP A 361 -8.01 -18.12 11.34
C ASP A 361 -7.69 -18.58 12.76
N HIS A 362 -8.41 -17.96 13.71
CA HIS A 362 -8.54 -18.44 15.07
C HIS A 362 -9.07 -19.88 15.04
N LEU A 363 -8.17 -20.85 15.17
CA LEU A 363 -8.53 -22.17 15.66
C LEU A 363 -8.91 -22.04 17.15
N HIS A 364 -10.10 -21.51 17.43
CA HIS A 364 -11.10 -22.07 18.35
C HIS A 364 -12.28 -21.11 18.58
N ASN A 365 -13.45 -21.65 18.24
CA ASN A 365 -14.80 -21.42 18.75
C ASN A 365 -15.52 -20.10 18.44
N GLN A 366 -16.58 -20.27 17.64
CA GLN A 366 -17.77 -19.43 17.61
C GLN A 366 -18.33 -19.25 19.03
N GLU A 367 -18.68 -18.02 19.39
CA GLU A 367 -20.08 -17.61 19.58
C GLU A 367 -20.15 -16.09 19.81
N ASN A 368 -21.06 -15.47 19.05
CA ASN A 368 -21.78 -14.22 19.30
C ASN A 368 -21.24 -13.28 20.39
N GLU A 369 -20.79 -12.08 20.00
CA GLU A 369 -21.37 -10.82 20.49
C GLU A 369 -20.81 -9.60 19.75
N VAL A 370 -21.72 -8.69 19.42
CA VAL A 370 -21.45 -7.36 18.87
C VAL A 370 -20.79 -6.52 19.96
N GLY A 371 -19.56 -6.08 19.72
CA GLY A 371 -18.93 -5.00 20.49
C GLY A 371 -17.55 -5.34 21.03
N ASN A 372 -16.59 -4.45 20.74
CA ASN A 372 -15.18 -4.48 21.14
C ASN A 372 -14.29 -5.44 20.33
N ILE A 373 -13.90 -4.97 19.15
CA ILE A 373 -12.72 -5.47 18.43
C ILE A 373 -11.50 -5.00 19.23
N PRO A 374 -10.71 -5.89 19.86
CA PRO A 374 -9.42 -5.52 20.45
C PRO A 374 -8.51 -4.94 19.36
N ASN A 375 -7.55 -4.08 19.70
CA ASN A 375 -6.56 -3.60 18.74
C ASN A 375 -5.87 -4.79 18.05
N GLU A 376 -6.30 -5.09 16.82
CA GLU A 376 -5.84 -6.19 15.95
C GLU A 376 -4.33 -6.10 15.66
N PHE A 377 -3.72 -4.95 15.97
CA PHE A 377 -2.31 -4.62 15.81
C PHE A 377 -1.39 -5.52 16.65
N ASP A 378 -1.71 -5.74 17.94
CA ASP A 378 -0.81 -6.51 18.79
C ASP A 378 -0.86 -8.02 18.51
N ILE A 379 -2.03 -8.52 18.11
CA ILE A 379 -2.28 -9.95 17.85
C ILE A 379 -1.54 -10.44 16.59
N GLN A 380 -1.36 -9.58 15.58
CA GLN A 380 -0.67 -9.96 14.33
C GLN A 380 0.85 -9.81 14.40
N ILE A 381 1.37 -8.81 15.13
CA ILE A 381 2.80 -8.70 15.50
C ILE A 381 3.24 -9.96 16.26
N GLU A 382 2.34 -10.48 17.09
CA GLU A 382 2.61 -11.66 17.89
C GLU A 382 2.98 -12.85 17.00
N ASN A 383 2.09 -13.16 16.05
CA ASN A 383 2.18 -14.30 15.14
C ASN A 383 3.40 -14.28 14.19
N VAL A 384 3.84 -13.10 13.74
CA VAL A 384 5.00 -13.01 12.84
C VAL A 384 6.30 -13.23 13.61
N LEU A 385 6.46 -12.56 14.75
CA LEU A 385 7.67 -12.70 15.58
C LEU A 385 7.83 -14.11 16.16
N ASP A 386 6.74 -14.82 16.46
CA ASP A 386 6.78 -16.22 16.91
C ASP A 386 7.16 -17.20 15.77
N SER A 387 6.94 -16.80 14.52
CA SER A 387 7.33 -17.60 13.35
C SER A 387 8.80 -17.42 12.92
N VAL A 388 9.51 -16.46 13.50
CA VAL A 388 10.92 -16.19 13.18
C VAL A 388 11.80 -17.24 13.87
N PRO A 389 12.72 -17.92 13.14
CA PRO A 389 13.61 -18.91 13.75
C PRO A 389 14.46 -18.30 14.86
N GLU A 390 14.57 -19.00 15.99
CA GLU A 390 15.32 -18.56 17.19
C GLU A 390 16.77 -18.14 16.90
N ALA A 391 17.41 -18.82 15.93
CA ALA A 391 18.75 -18.49 15.46
C ALA A 391 18.88 -17.05 14.94
N THR A 392 17.79 -16.48 14.41
CA THR A 392 17.73 -15.09 13.92
C THR A 392 17.98 -14.09 15.04
N TRP A 393 17.40 -14.33 16.23
CA TRP A 393 17.61 -13.47 17.40
C TRP A 393 19.05 -13.55 17.90
N GLY A 394 19.67 -14.72 17.82
CA GLY A 394 21.10 -14.90 18.08
C GLY A 394 21.97 -14.10 17.11
N VAL A 395 21.63 -14.06 15.82
CA VAL A 395 22.35 -13.22 14.85
C VAL A 395 22.16 -11.74 15.16
N ILE A 396 20.93 -11.27 15.36
CA ILE A 396 20.67 -9.84 15.64
C ILE A 396 21.35 -9.40 16.94
N SER A 397 21.41 -10.25 17.97
CA SER A 397 22.03 -9.89 19.24
C SER A 397 23.53 -9.59 19.12
N VAL A 398 24.23 -10.18 18.14
CA VAL A 398 25.64 -9.87 17.82
C VAL A 398 25.84 -8.38 17.50
N LEU A 399 24.83 -7.72 16.92
CA LEU A 399 24.87 -6.30 16.60
C LEU A 399 25.08 -5.44 17.86
N THR A 400 24.57 -5.88 19.01
CA THR A 400 24.74 -5.17 20.30
C THR A 400 26.20 -5.17 20.79
N ARG A 401 26.99 -6.17 20.39
CA ARG A 401 28.43 -6.26 20.68
C ARG A 401 29.24 -5.46 19.65
N ASN A 402 28.82 -5.49 18.39
CA ASN A 402 29.53 -4.86 17.27
C ASN A 402 29.00 -3.45 16.92
N TYR A 403 28.17 -2.84 17.76
CA TYR A 403 27.45 -1.61 17.43
C TYR A 403 28.36 -0.39 17.16
N ASN A 404 29.57 -0.36 17.73
CA ASN A 404 30.55 0.70 17.53
C ASN A 404 31.73 0.27 16.63
N LYS A 405 31.75 -0.99 16.17
CA LYS A 405 32.82 -1.52 15.31
C LYS A 405 32.96 -0.66 14.04
N PHE A 406 34.19 -0.32 13.69
CA PHE A 406 34.52 0.54 12.54
C PHE A 406 34.02 2.01 12.62
N MET A 407 33.56 2.48 13.78
CA MET A 407 33.18 3.88 14.01
C MET A 407 34.31 4.65 14.71
N LYS A 408 34.53 5.92 14.37
CA LYS A 408 35.65 6.73 14.88
C LYS A 408 35.41 7.37 16.27
N SER A 409 34.17 7.64 16.68
CA SER A 409 33.92 8.42 17.91
C SER A 409 32.51 8.32 18.51
N SER A 410 31.61 7.51 17.96
CA SER A 410 30.21 7.50 18.37
C SER A 410 29.94 6.50 19.51
N SER A 411 29.80 7.00 20.74
CA SER A 411 29.25 6.24 21.86
C SER A 411 27.75 6.52 22.00
N VAL A 412 26.96 5.49 22.29
CA VAL A 412 25.57 5.69 22.75
C VAL A 412 25.66 6.37 24.13
N ARG A 413 25.11 7.60 24.26
CA ARG A 413 25.05 8.31 25.55
C ARG A 413 24.31 7.47 26.59
N GLY A 414 24.67 7.65 27.87
CA GLY A 414 24.28 6.77 28.98
C GLY A 414 22.79 6.45 29.08
N THR A 415 22.50 5.21 29.50
CA THR A 415 21.15 4.65 29.69
C THR A 415 20.56 4.99 31.04
N SER A 416 20.27 6.28 31.27
CA SER A 416 19.47 6.66 32.43
C SER A 416 18.03 6.18 32.25
N ILE A 417 17.55 5.36 33.18
CA ILE A 417 16.14 4.98 33.24
C ILE A 417 15.32 6.24 33.54
N ASN A 418 14.18 6.41 32.86
CA ASN A 418 13.28 7.52 33.12
C ASN A 418 12.78 7.47 34.57
N SER A 419 12.80 8.62 35.27
CA SER A 419 12.32 8.74 36.65
C SER A 419 10.88 8.26 36.81
N HIS A 420 10.04 8.44 35.79
CA HIS A 420 8.66 7.98 35.77
C HIS A 420 8.55 6.45 35.86
N THR A 421 9.48 5.72 35.24
CA THR A 421 9.51 4.25 35.28
C THR A 421 9.90 3.73 36.66
N ILE A 422 10.78 4.46 37.35
CA ILE A 422 11.16 4.15 38.73
C ILE A 422 9.99 4.44 39.68
N GLN A 423 9.30 5.57 39.50
CA GLN A 423 8.11 5.93 40.26
C GLN A 423 6.95 4.94 40.02
N TRP A 424 6.74 4.53 38.77
CA TRP A 424 5.77 3.50 38.42
C TRP A 424 6.10 2.18 39.12
N MET A 425 7.37 1.75 39.12
CA MET A 425 7.74 0.51 39.83
C MET A 425 7.49 0.63 41.35
N ALA A 426 7.79 1.79 41.94
CA ALA A 426 7.52 2.05 43.35
C ALA A 426 6.01 1.98 43.68
N SER A 427 5.13 2.48 42.81
CA SER A 427 3.69 2.40 43.02
C SER A 427 3.12 0.98 42.86
N GLN A 428 3.76 0.13 42.04
CA GLN A 428 3.41 -1.29 41.94
C GLN A 428 3.79 -2.08 43.21
N HIS A 429 4.78 -1.61 43.97
CA HIS A 429 5.11 -2.16 45.28
C HIS A 429 4.09 -1.79 46.37
N GLU A 430 3.60 -0.55 46.35
CA GLU A 430 2.65 -0.04 47.33
C GLU A 430 1.22 -0.58 47.08
N THR A 431 0.83 -0.72 45.81
CA THR A 431 -0.47 -1.26 45.40
C THR A 431 -0.28 -2.21 44.21
N PRO A 432 -0.03 -3.51 44.46
CA PRO A 432 0.22 -4.46 43.38
C PRO A 432 -1.00 -4.56 42.47
N GLN A 433 -0.89 -4.10 41.23
CA GLN A 433 -1.86 -4.46 40.21
C GLN A 433 -1.64 -5.93 39.83
N ASN A 434 -2.73 -6.68 39.60
CA ASN A 434 -2.73 -8.14 39.39
C ASN A 434 -1.80 -8.64 38.24
N GLY A 435 -1.23 -7.75 37.42
CA GLY A 435 -0.37 -8.10 36.28
C GLY A 435 1.10 -8.41 36.61
N LEU A 436 1.71 -7.73 37.60
CA LEU A 436 3.14 -7.88 37.96
C LEU A 436 3.41 -8.99 38.98
N ASN A 437 2.40 -9.39 39.76
CA ASN A 437 2.49 -10.51 40.68
C ASN A 437 2.84 -11.84 39.97
N SER A 438 2.59 -11.93 38.66
CA SER A 438 3.01 -13.05 37.81
C SER A 438 4.52 -13.10 37.54
N TYR A 439 5.28 -12.05 37.90
CA TYR A 439 6.71 -11.89 37.63
C TYR A 439 7.48 -11.59 38.94
N PRO A 440 7.58 -12.55 39.87
CA PRO A 440 8.09 -12.31 41.23
C PRO A 440 9.53 -11.81 41.28
N ARG A 441 10.37 -12.15 40.28
CA ARG A 441 11.76 -11.70 40.20
C ARG A 441 11.87 -10.20 39.89
N LEU A 442 10.86 -9.63 39.24
CA LEU A 442 10.79 -8.20 38.97
C LEU A 442 10.37 -7.36 40.18
N MET A 443 9.84 -7.99 41.23
CA MET A 443 9.54 -7.31 42.50
C MET A 443 10.81 -6.96 43.29
N GLU A 444 11.99 -7.37 42.85
CA GLU A 444 13.23 -6.84 43.43
C GLU A 444 13.67 -5.60 42.63
N ILE A 445 13.56 -4.40 43.22
CA ILE A 445 13.83 -3.11 42.54
C ILE A 445 15.21 -3.08 41.89
N THR A 446 16.22 -3.63 42.57
CA THR A 446 17.60 -3.76 42.06
C THR A 446 17.67 -4.60 40.79
N VAL A 447 17.01 -5.75 40.78
CA VAL A 447 16.92 -6.64 39.59
C VAL A 447 16.14 -5.94 38.49
N PHE A 448 14.97 -5.38 38.78
CA PHE A 448 14.17 -4.65 37.81
C PHE A 448 14.98 -3.55 37.11
N VAL A 449 15.67 -2.70 37.87
CA VAL A 449 16.50 -1.62 37.34
C VAL A 449 17.63 -2.16 36.45
N GLN A 450 18.28 -3.26 36.86
CA GLN A 450 19.35 -3.87 36.06
C GLN A 450 18.82 -4.43 34.73
N GLU A 451 17.72 -5.18 34.77
CA GLU A 451 17.14 -5.82 33.58
C GLU A 451 16.54 -4.79 32.61
N VAL A 452 15.87 -3.75 33.12
CA VAL A 452 15.36 -2.63 32.31
C VAL A 452 16.49 -1.89 31.63
N ARG A 453 17.60 -1.64 32.35
CA ARG A 453 18.80 -1.03 31.76
C ARG A 453 19.42 -1.94 30.69
N ALA A 454 19.40 -3.25 30.88
CA ALA A 454 19.91 -4.22 29.90
C ALA A 454 19.11 -4.17 28.59
N ILE A 455 17.77 -4.25 28.64
CA ILE A 455 16.92 -4.15 27.45
C ILE A 455 17.07 -2.78 26.78
N LEU A 456 17.07 -1.69 27.54
CA LEU A 456 17.24 -0.34 27.00
C LEU A 456 18.59 -0.20 26.26
N ASN A 457 19.67 -0.73 26.81
CA ASN A 457 20.98 -0.75 26.14
C ASN A 457 20.90 -1.49 24.79
N ILE A 458 20.18 -2.61 24.72
CA ILE A 458 19.99 -3.37 23.47
C ILE A 458 19.20 -2.51 22.47
N ILE A 459 18.08 -1.93 22.88
CA ILE A 459 17.23 -1.06 22.04
C ILE A 459 18.06 0.06 21.41
N LEU A 460 18.79 0.83 22.22
CA LEU A 460 19.53 1.99 21.71
C LEU A 460 20.66 1.58 20.75
N LYS A 461 21.33 0.45 20.99
CA LYS A 461 22.40 -0.06 20.11
C LYS A 461 21.86 -0.60 18.78
N LEU A 462 20.74 -1.32 18.81
CA LEU A 462 20.07 -1.77 17.58
C LEU A 462 19.56 -0.56 16.78
N ASN A 463 18.90 0.38 17.44
CA ASN A 463 18.39 1.60 16.81
C ASN A 463 19.52 2.48 16.24
N PHE A 464 20.65 2.57 16.95
CA PHE A 464 21.84 3.30 16.47
C PHE A 464 22.27 2.80 15.08
N ARG A 465 22.41 1.48 14.96
CA ARG A 465 22.85 0.85 13.70
C ARG A 465 21.78 0.89 12.64
N LEU A 466 20.50 0.81 13.02
CA LEU A 466 19.39 0.99 12.10
C LEU A 466 19.40 2.39 11.49
N MET A 467 19.46 3.46 12.30
CA MET A 467 19.49 4.84 11.81
C MET A 467 20.69 5.13 10.90
N LEU A 468 21.89 4.67 11.28
CA LEU A 468 23.07 4.76 10.42
C LEU A 468 22.86 4.08 9.08
N SER A 469 22.24 2.89 9.11
CA SER A 469 21.93 2.11 7.92
C SER A 469 20.84 2.73 7.05
N LEU A 470 20.02 3.60 7.64
CA LEU A 470 18.97 4.38 6.98
C LEU A 470 19.46 5.77 6.55
N GLY A 471 20.76 6.06 6.70
CA GLY A 471 21.41 7.27 6.17
C GLY A 471 21.53 8.44 7.14
N LEU A 472 21.27 8.24 8.45
CA LEU A 472 21.44 9.28 9.47
C LEU A 472 22.80 9.16 10.16
N HIS A 473 23.60 10.23 10.17
CA HIS A 473 24.92 10.20 10.78
C HIS A 473 24.84 10.41 12.30
N PRO A 474 25.68 9.76 13.13
CA PRO A 474 25.66 9.94 14.59
C PRO A 474 26.00 11.35 15.08
N GLU A 475 26.58 12.17 14.22
CA GLU A 475 26.91 13.57 14.50
C GLU A 475 25.76 14.52 14.17
N ASP A 476 24.72 14.04 13.49
CA ASP A 476 23.53 14.85 13.20
C ASP A 476 22.71 15.06 14.47
N ASP A 477 22.27 16.29 14.74
CA ASP A 477 21.46 16.61 15.94
C ASP A 477 20.18 15.76 16.03
N LEU A 478 19.59 15.45 14.87
CA LEU A 478 18.41 14.60 14.74
C LEU A 478 18.63 13.17 15.28
N PHE A 479 19.88 12.70 15.32
CA PHE A 479 20.20 11.36 15.79
C PHE A 479 19.87 11.18 17.27
N LEU A 480 20.18 12.18 18.10
CA LEU A 480 19.90 12.14 19.54
C LEU A 480 18.40 12.25 19.81
N ASP A 481 17.70 13.11 19.07
CA ASP A 481 16.25 13.25 19.17
C ASP A 481 15.54 11.94 18.88
N GLU A 482 15.93 11.25 17.80
CA GLU A 482 15.30 9.99 17.42
C GLU A 482 15.61 8.86 18.41
N GLN A 483 16.83 8.80 18.97
CA GLN A 483 17.15 7.88 20.09
C GLN A 483 16.29 8.17 21.33
N SER A 484 16.12 9.44 21.68
CA SER A 484 15.31 9.83 22.83
C SER A 484 13.84 9.45 22.64
N ARG A 485 13.33 9.49 21.42
CA ARG A 485 11.94 9.09 21.13
C ARG A 485 11.73 7.58 21.28
N VAL A 486 12.65 6.77 20.76
CA VAL A 486 12.62 5.30 20.96
C VAL A 486 12.76 4.94 22.44
N HIS A 487 13.63 5.65 23.17
CA HIS A 487 13.79 5.51 24.61
C HIS A 487 12.48 5.79 25.36
N ASN A 488 11.77 6.87 25.01
CA ASN A 488 10.49 7.21 25.62
C ASN A 488 9.39 6.19 25.28
N GLU A 489 9.36 5.66 24.06
CA GLU A 489 8.40 4.61 23.68
C GLU A 489 8.60 3.33 24.49
N PHE A 490 9.85 2.92 24.74
CA PHE A 490 10.13 1.78 25.62
C PHE A 490 9.50 1.94 27.01
N HIS A 491 9.66 3.12 27.62
CA HIS A 491 9.10 3.39 28.95
C HIS A 491 7.57 3.44 28.92
N SER A 492 6.98 4.04 27.88
CA SER A 492 5.53 4.06 27.71
C SER A 492 4.95 2.65 27.58
N LEU A 493 5.56 1.80 26.76
CA LEU A 493 5.14 0.40 26.58
C LEU A 493 5.34 -0.44 27.84
N LEU A 494 6.44 -0.24 28.58
CA LEU A 494 6.71 -0.96 29.83
C LEU A 494 5.70 -0.60 30.93
N THR A 495 5.40 0.68 31.08
CA THR A 495 4.52 1.19 32.15
C THR A 495 3.04 1.19 31.77
N CYS A 496 2.72 0.99 30.48
CA CYS A 496 1.41 1.29 29.90
C CYS A 496 0.91 2.69 30.28
N SER A 497 1.81 3.66 30.41
CA SER A 497 1.45 5.05 30.78
C SER A 497 0.54 5.72 29.74
N ASP A 498 0.51 5.21 28.51
CA ASP A 498 -0.42 5.65 27.48
C ASP A 498 -1.83 5.06 27.74
N ASN A 499 -2.59 5.69 28.64
CA ASN A 499 -4.05 5.73 28.51
C ASN A 499 -4.38 6.98 27.63
N PRO A 500 -5.14 6.83 26.54
CA PRO A 500 -5.02 7.64 25.33
C PRO A 500 -5.74 8.99 25.44
N GLN A 501 -5.12 9.97 26.11
CA GLN A 501 -5.50 11.37 25.96
C GLN A 501 -4.58 12.14 24.99
N THR A 502 -3.60 11.48 24.38
CA THR A 502 -2.66 12.15 23.48
C THR A 502 -3.04 11.95 22.01
N ASN A 503 -3.43 13.06 21.39
CA ASN A 503 -3.75 13.31 19.97
C ASN A 503 -5.24 13.23 19.61
N SER A 504 -5.95 14.21 20.15
CA SER A 504 -7.29 14.77 19.93
C SER A 504 -7.84 14.92 18.50
N PHE A 505 -7.45 14.13 17.52
CA PHE A 505 -8.27 13.95 16.32
C PHE A 505 -8.77 12.51 16.16
N TYR A 506 -8.11 11.56 16.83
CA TYR A 506 -8.25 10.14 16.57
C TYR A 506 -9.02 9.38 17.65
N ASN A 507 -9.68 10.09 18.56
CA ASN A 507 -10.50 9.51 19.61
C ASN A 507 -11.99 9.82 19.36
N ASN A 508 -12.65 8.90 18.67
CA ASN A 508 -14.04 8.61 19.02
C ASN A 508 -14.22 7.10 19.21
N ILE A 509 -14.75 6.79 20.39
CA ILE A 509 -15.35 5.55 20.88
C ILE A 509 -14.51 4.65 21.81
N SER A 510 -15.05 4.62 23.04
CA SER A 510 -14.97 3.64 24.13
C SER A 510 -13.81 3.69 25.11
N SER A 511 -13.86 4.70 25.98
CA SER A 511 -13.31 4.71 27.34
C SER A 511 -14.09 3.80 28.33
N LYS A 512 -14.70 2.69 27.87
CA LYS A 512 -15.51 1.80 28.72
C LYS A 512 -15.04 0.34 28.83
N SER A 513 -13.87 -0.01 28.31
CA SER A 513 -13.23 -1.28 28.66
C SER A 513 -12.01 -1.04 29.57
N LYS A 514 -12.27 -0.89 30.88
CA LYS A 514 -11.26 -1.13 31.92
C LYS A 514 -11.09 -2.64 32.15
N SER A 515 -11.04 -3.45 31.10
CA SER A 515 -10.52 -4.82 31.22
C SER A 515 -9.07 -4.80 30.75
N MET A 516 -8.20 -5.05 31.72
CA MET A 516 -6.75 -5.01 31.67
C MET A 516 -6.23 -6.18 30.82
N ILE A 517 -6.49 -6.16 29.52
CA ILE A 517 -5.81 -7.05 28.56
C ILE A 517 -4.38 -6.50 28.44
N LYS A 518 -3.41 -7.24 28.98
CA LYS A 518 -1.98 -6.90 28.89
C LYS A 518 -1.63 -6.62 27.42
N HIS A 519 -1.06 -5.46 27.12
CA HIS A 519 -0.56 -5.15 25.78
C HIS A 519 0.49 -6.22 25.41
N PRO A 520 0.35 -7.01 24.33
CA PRO A 520 1.26 -8.12 24.01
C PRO A 520 2.74 -7.73 23.94
N THR A 521 3.04 -6.52 23.49
CA THR A 521 4.41 -5.96 23.58
C THR A 521 4.88 -5.78 25.03
N GLN A 522 4.05 -5.28 25.95
CA GLN A 522 4.39 -5.18 27.38
C GLN A 522 4.61 -6.57 27.97
N GLN A 523 3.76 -7.54 27.67
CA GLN A 523 3.90 -8.91 28.16
C GLN A 523 5.26 -9.51 27.79
N ARG A 524 5.70 -9.38 26.53
CA ARG A 524 7.01 -9.87 26.09
C ARG A 524 8.18 -9.14 26.73
N ILE A 525 8.04 -7.83 26.98
CA ILE A 525 9.04 -7.08 27.75
C ILE A 525 9.13 -7.69 29.16
N LEU A 526 8.00 -7.89 29.85
CA LEU A 526 7.98 -8.46 31.19
C LEU A 526 8.50 -9.90 31.24
N GLU A 527 8.17 -10.74 30.27
CA GLU A 527 8.70 -12.10 30.12
C GLU A 527 10.22 -12.10 29.94
N ALA A 528 10.75 -11.23 29.07
CA ALA A 528 12.19 -11.09 28.85
C ALA A 528 12.93 -10.56 30.09
N LEU A 529 12.33 -9.62 30.82
CA LEU A 529 12.89 -9.08 32.07
C LEU A 529 12.89 -10.16 33.18
N ASN A 530 11.80 -10.93 33.31
CA ASN A 530 11.64 -11.92 34.37
C ASN A 530 12.47 -13.20 34.12
N PHE A 531 12.89 -13.46 32.88
CA PHE A 531 13.63 -14.67 32.50
C PHE A 531 14.91 -14.84 33.33
N ASP A 532 14.94 -15.92 34.11
CA ASP A 532 16.06 -16.29 34.96
C ASP A 532 17.15 -17.01 34.13
N PRO A 533 18.36 -16.44 34.02
CA PRO A 533 19.37 -16.98 33.15
C PRO A 533 20.01 -18.26 33.64
N ARG A 534 19.73 -18.84 34.84
CA ARG A 534 20.37 -20.06 35.42
C ARG A 534 21.02 -21.02 34.38
N GLY A 535 22.24 -20.70 33.92
CA GLY A 535 23.02 -21.46 32.93
C GLY A 535 22.81 -21.16 31.43
N ASN A 536 21.88 -20.30 31.02
CA ASN A 536 21.53 -19.99 29.63
C ASN A 536 21.42 -18.48 29.34
N GLU A 537 22.52 -17.75 29.52
CA GLU A 537 22.64 -16.32 29.20
C GLU A 537 22.36 -16.00 27.72
N ASP A 538 22.66 -16.94 26.82
CA ASP A 538 22.40 -16.79 25.39
C ASP A 538 20.89 -16.72 25.09
N GLN A 539 20.09 -17.58 25.74
CA GLN A 539 18.64 -17.53 25.61
C GLN A 539 18.05 -16.26 26.18
N LYS A 540 18.55 -15.80 27.33
CA LYS A 540 18.14 -14.52 27.91
C LYS A 540 18.40 -13.37 26.95
N LEU A 541 19.59 -13.32 26.36
CA LEU A 541 19.95 -12.30 25.39
C LEU A 541 19.07 -12.35 24.14
N LYS A 542 18.72 -13.54 23.63
CA LYS A 542 17.79 -13.71 22.50
C LYS A 542 16.40 -13.16 22.82
N MET A 543 15.85 -13.50 23.98
CA MET A 543 14.54 -12.99 24.44
C MET A 543 14.54 -11.47 24.59
N MET A 544 15.58 -10.91 25.22
CA MET A 544 15.75 -9.46 25.34
C MET A 544 15.90 -8.77 23.98
N THR A 545 16.65 -9.39 23.05
CA THR A 545 16.81 -8.88 21.68
C THR A 545 15.49 -8.87 20.94
N ARG A 546 14.69 -9.93 21.09
CA ARG A 546 13.35 -10.03 20.51
C ARG A 546 12.42 -8.93 21.05
N ALA A 547 12.37 -8.75 22.37
CA ALA A 547 11.58 -7.68 23.00
C ALA A 547 12.05 -6.29 22.54
N ALA A 548 13.36 -6.06 22.46
CA ALA A 548 13.93 -4.81 21.98
C ALA A 548 13.55 -4.50 20.53
N VAL A 549 13.60 -5.49 19.64
CA VAL A 549 13.19 -5.33 18.23
C VAL A 549 11.70 -4.97 18.14
N GLN A 550 10.85 -5.60 18.96
CA GLN A 550 9.42 -5.29 18.98
C GLN A 550 9.14 -3.85 19.43
N VAL A 551 9.86 -3.34 20.44
CA VAL A 551 9.76 -1.94 20.86
C VAL A 551 10.16 -0.98 19.72
N ILE A 552 11.24 -1.30 18.99
CA ILE A 552 11.69 -0.49 17.87
C ILE A 552 10.63 -0.48 16.74
N ILE A 553 10.07 -1.65 16.40
CA ILE A 553 8.99 -1.77 15.41
C ILE A 553 7.77 -0.95 15.86
N ALA A 554 7.33 -1.12 17.10
CA ALA A 554 6.19 -0.40 17.67
C ALA A 554 6.39 1.12 17.55
N TYR A 555 7.56 1.63 17.93
CA TYR A 555 7.88 3.05 17.80
C TYR A 555 7.79 3.55 16.35
N TYR A 556 8.52 2.93 15.42
CA TYR A 556 8.60 3.41 14.04
C TYR A 556 7.26 3.25 13.31
N PHE A 557 6.51 2.19 13.59
CA PHE A 557 5.19 1.98 13.02
C PHE A 557 4.15 2.97 13.57
N LYS A 558 4.09 3.15 14.89
CA LYS A 558 3.16 4.09 15.57
C LYS A 558 3.45 5.53 15.16
N SER A 559 4.73 5.90 15.07
CA SER A 559 5.14 7.28 14.73
C SER A 559 4.80 7.66 13.30
N ASN A 560 4.95 6.74 12.34
CA ASN A 560 4.58 6.97 10.94
C ASN A 560 4.37 5.65 10.19
N THR A 561 3.14 5.13 10.25
CA THR A 561 2.79 3.85 9.61
C THR A 561 2.99 3.89 8.10
N GLY A 562 2.58 4.98 7.45
CA GLY A 562 2.71 5.13 6.00
C GLY A 562 4.17 5.09 5.53
N LYS A 563 5.07 5.77 6.23
CA LYS A 563 6.53 5.70 5.97
C LYS A 563 7.08 4.32 6.27
N PHE A 564 6.70 3.72 7.42
CA PHE A 564 7.16 2.39 7.80
C PHE A 564 6.85 1.37 6.71
N LEU A 565 5.60 1.28 6.23
CA LEU A 565 5.22 0.32 5.20
C LEU A 565 5.88 0.58 3.84
N GLN A 566 6.18 1.84 3.53
CA GLN A 566 6.90 2.19 2.30
C GLN A 566 8.38 1.79 2.32
N VAL A 567 9.01 1.75 3.50
CA VAL A 567 10.42 1.35 3.69
C VAL A 567 10.51 -0.16 3.95
N PHE A 568 9.69 -0.65 4.88
CA PHE A 568 9.58 -2.03 5.32
C PHE A 568 8.15 -2.54 5.10
N PRO A 569 7.85 -3.19 3.97
CA PRO A 569 6.51 -3.64 3.64
C PRO A 569 5.89 -4.58 4.68
N ASN A 570 6.71 -5.28 5.46
CA ASN A 570 6.27 -6.06 6.61
C ASN A 570 7.41 -6.21 7.64
N GLU A 571 7.07 -6.78 8.78
CA GLU A 571 8.01 -7.05 9.87
C GLU A 571 9.14 -7.99 9.47
N SER A 572 8.89 -8.99 8.64
CA SER A 572 9.93 -9.92 8.18
C SER A 572 11.03 -9.20 7.40
N ILE A 573 10.67 -8.21 6.56
CA ILE A 573 11.65 -7.36 5.86
C ILE A 573 12.40 -6.45 6.84
N PHE A 574 11.74 -5.91 7.87
CA PHE A 574 12.41 -5.16 8.93
C PHE A 574 13.46 -6.02 9.67
N ILE A 575 13.09 -7.23 10.07
CA ILE A 575 13.96 -8.18 10.78
C ILE A 575 15.11 -8.63 9.86
N SER A 576 14.82 -8.96 8.61
CA SER A 576 15.85 -9.29 7.60
C SER A 576 16.84 -8.14 7.42
N SER A 577 16.38 -6.88 7.51
CA SER A 577 17.25 -5.71 7.44
C SER A 577 18.22 -5.67 8.62
N LEU A 578 17.76 -5.94 9.85
CA LEU A 578 18.64 -6.03 11.02
C LEU A 578 19.69 -7.15 10.89
N VAL A 579 19.31 -8.29 10.33
CA VAL A 579 20.25 -9.39 10.03
C VAL A 579 21.32 -8.94 9.02
N ARG A 580 20.94 -8.23 7.95
CA ARG A 580 21.91 -7.70 6.97
C ARG A 580 22.82 -6.65 7.57
N ILE A 581 22.27 -5.76 8.40
CA ILE A 581 23.06 -4.79 9.15
C ILE A 581 24.10 -5.52 10.02
N THR A 582 23.69 -6.59 10.70
CA THR A 582 24.59 -7.42 11.51
C THR A 582 25.73 -7.98 10.67
N LYS A 583 25.43 -8.65 9.55
CA LYS A 583 26.45 -9.20 8.63
C LYS A 583 27.43 -8.11 8.17
N ARG A 584 26.89 -6.97 7.72
CA ARG A 584 27.69 -5.83 7.28
C ARG A 584 28.60 -5.28 8.38
N THR A 585 28.14 -5.23 9.62
CA THR A 585 28.97 -4.79 10.76
C THR A 585 29.99 -5.84 11.20
N GLY A 586 29.84 -7.10 10.78
CA GLY A 586 30.82 -8.16 11.05
C GLY A 586 32.12 -7.96 10.27
N GLU A 587 32.02 -7.53 9.02
CA GLU A 587 33.12 -7.47 8.05
C GLU A 587 33.47 -6.04 7.63
N ARG A 588 34.75 -5.68 7.74
CA ARG A 588 35.23 -4.32 7.45
C ARG A 588 34.94 -3.90 6.01
N PHE A 589 35.22 -4.79 5.05
CA PHE A 589 35.01 -4.54 3.63
C PHE A 589 33.53 -4.23 3.32
N LEU A 590 32.59 -5.03 3.82
CA LEU A 590 31.16 -4.80 3.61
C LEU A 590 30.68 -3.49 4.24
N HIS A 591 31.20 -3.16 5.42
CA HIS A 591 30.90 -1.88 6.08
C HIS A 591 31.41 -0.70 5.25
N GLU A 592 32.69 -0.69 4.87
CA GLU A 592 33.30 0.39 4.08
C GLU A 592 32.62 0.53 2.71
N TYR A 593 32.30 -0.58 2.04
CA TYR A 593 31.56 -0.57 0.77
C TYR A 593 30.19 0.09 0.89
N PHE A 594 29.44 -0.21 1.97
CA PHE A 594 28.18 0.46 2.24
C PHE A 594 28.38 1.95 2.53
N MET A 595 29.34 2.31 3.38
CA MET A 595 29.58 3.72 3.71
C MET A 595 29.96 4.56 2.47
N LEU A 596 30.69 3.97 1.52
CA LEU A 596 31.07 4.64 0.27
C LEU A 596 29.88 4.81 -0.69
N ASN A 597 29.04 3.78 -0.83
CA ASN A 597 28.00 3.71 -1.86
C ASN A 597 26.59 3.81 -1.28
N GLY A 598 26.19 2.82 -0.48
CA GLY A 598 24.81 2.70 0.02
C GLY A 598 24.40 3.77 1.02
N PHE A 599 25.31 4.25 1.87
CA PHE A 599 24.99 5.29 2.86
C PHE A 599 24.56 6.59 2.20
N LYS A 600 25.29 7.06 1.16
CA LYS A 600 24.95 8.28 0.44
C LYS A 600 23.57 8.18 -0.23
N GLU A 601 23.27 7.03 -0.83
CA GLU A 601 21.96 6.78 -1.43
C GLU A 601 20.84 6.78 -0.40
N MET A 602 21.05 6.17 0.78
CA MET A 602 20.10 6.18 1.89
C MET A 602 19.91 7.58 2.48
N ALA A 603 20.99 8.35 2.66
CA ALA A 603 20.94 9.72 3.14
C ALA A 603 20.13 10.62 2.18
N ASN A 604 20.27 10.42 0.87
CA ASN A 604 19.49 11.14 -0.15
C ASN A 604 17.99 10.86 -0.09
N LEU A 605 17.55 9.75 0.54
CA LEU A 605 16.13 9.48 0.76
C LEU A 605 15.51 10.42 1.81
N LYS A 606 16.32 11.06 2.66
CA LYS A 606 15.88 11.94 3.75
C LYS A 606 14.77 11.32 4.61
N LEU A 607 14.98 10.07 5.04
CA LEU A 607 14.00 9.31 5.84
C LEU A 607 13.75 9.93 7.22
N PHE A 608 14.74 10.66 7.75
CA PHE A 608 14.66 11.34 9.04
C PHE A 608 14.40 12.84 8.89
N PRO A 609 13.67 13.46 9.83
CA PRO A 609 13.04 12.86 11.03
C PRO A 609 11.96 11.83 10.70
N TRP A 610 11.83 10.76 11.50
CA TRP A 610 10.94 9.66 11.13
C TRP A 610 9.46 10.04 11.12
N ARG A 611 9.07 11.00 11.96
CA ARG A 611 7.69 11.51 12.02
C ARG A 611 7.25 12.25 10.76
N ASN A 612 8.19 12.83 10.02
CA ASN A 612 7.89 13.58 8.81
C ASN A 612 7.16 12.73 7.79
N TYR A 613 6.22 13.34 7.06
CA TYR A 613 5.54 12.68 5.96
C TYR A 613 6.53 12.22 4.87
N PHE A 614 6.39 10.98 4.39
CA PHE A 614 7.25 10.43 3.33
C PHE A 614 6.47 10.17 2.06
N LEU A 615 6.81 10.94 1.02
CA LEU A 615 6.29 10.77 -0.32
C LEU A 615 7.37 10.09 -1.18
N LYS A 616 7.20 8.80 -1.44
CA LYS A 616 8.19 7.97 -2.15
C LYS A 616 8.17 8.22 -3.65
N THR A 617 9.32 8.52 -4.22
CA THR A 617 9.53 8.57 -5.68
C THR A 617 9.90 7.20 -6.26
N SER A 618 9.81 7.05 -7.58
CA SER A 618 10.26 5.84 -8.28
C SER A 618 11.75 5.56 -8.06
N ASN A 619 12.59 6.59 -7.93
CA ASN A 619 14.02 6.43 -7.62
C ASN A 619 14.22 5.92 -6.18
N ASN A 620 13.47 6.47 -5.22
CA ASN A 620 13.50 5.98 -3.84
C ASN A 620 13.10 4.50 -3.79
N LEU A 621 12.08 4.09 -4.55
CA LEU A 621 11.64 2.70 -4.64
C LEU A 621 12.77 1.76 -5.12
N ILE A 622 13.55 2.16 -6.13
CA ILE A 622 14.69 1.36 -6.62
C ILE A 622 15.75 1.20 -5.53
N ILE A 623 16.08 2.28 -4.83
CA ILE A 623 17.08 2.27 -3.74
C ILE A 623 16.61 1.37 -2.59
N LEU A 624 15.37 1.54 -2.12
CA LEU A 624 14.78 0.72 -1.05
C LEU A 624 14.71 -0.75 -1.44
N LYS A 625 14.33 -1.05 -2.69
CA LYS A 625 14.33 -2.42 -3.19
C LYS A 625 15.71 -3.06 -3.13
N ARG A 626 16.74 -2.35 -3.58
CA ARG A 626 18.12 -2.88 -3.59
C ARG A 626 18.69 -3.02 -2.18
N LEU A 627 18.56 -2.01 -1.34
CA LEU A 627 19.27 -1.93 -0.06
C LEU A 627 18.50 -2.55 1.12
N ILE A 628 17.17 -2.63 1.04
CA ILE A 628 16.30 -3.09 2.14
C ILE A 628 15.49 -4.33 1.74
N GLN A 629 14.90 -4.39 0.55
CA GLN A 629 13.90 -5.42 0.24
C GLN A 629 14.43 -6.63 -0.55
N SER A 630 15.57 -6.50 -1.23
CA SER A 630 16.17 -7.57 -2.04
C SER A 630 16.62 -8.75 -1.18
N GLN A 631 16.07 -9.94 -1.43
CA GLN A 631 16.54 -11.19 -0.84
C GLN A 631 17.85 -11.69 -1.46
N ARG A 632 18.27 -11.12 -2.60
CA ARG A 632 19.57 -11.39 -3.23
C ARG A 632 20.57 -10.37 -2.69
N GLY A 633 21.60 -10.87 -2.01
CA GLY A 633 22.36 -10.15 -0.99
C GLY A 633 23.15 -8.92 -1.44
N CYS A 634 23.61 -8.18 -0.43
CA CYS A 634 25.01 -7.85 -0.32
C CYS A 634 25.64 -8.88 0.63
#